data_AF-A0AA40AXG1-F1
#
_entry.id   AF-A0AA40AXG1-F1
#
_cell.length_a   1.000
_cell.length_b   1.000
_cell.length_c   1.000
_cell.angle_alpha   90.00
_cell.angle_beta   90.00
_cell.angle_gamma   90.00
#
_symmetry.space_group_name_H-M   'P 1'
#
loop_
_entity.id
_entity.type
_entity.pdbx_description
1 polymer ?
#
loop_
_entity_poly.entity_id
_entity_poly.type
_entity_poly.pdbx_seq_one_letter_code
_entity_poly.pdbx_strand_id
1 'polypeptide(L)'
;MGQPSSEASHALVYVTYGLFLIIGTGVAWTFRNQSKGEFLAGNRTQRAVPLALNFIASALGSAILFAYPQLATISGVQGVIVYALSSALPLFAFAWLGPIIRRKCPQGFVLTEWTRQRYGDVAALYLSFMTLVTLFLYMVSELSAVGQVVNLLAGIDGLPVLIVECIITTIYTSLGGFKISFFTDNIQGTMVMALIIIATISIGVETKIDTSLIADSGLTKGNLLGWQLVYILPVALLTNSFFLSHFWLRTFASKTDRDLWTGISLAVVAILVVFTLVGCTGLVAVWSGLVPGDDPENPIDGGIAFFALLQQLPNWVVGIVIVMAVTLSTAAFDSFQTAMVTSASNDLFRNRLNIWWIRAGVVVIMVPVVVIAIRAPSILQIYLISDLVSAATIPVLCLGLLDRFYFWRGFEVVVGGLGGLFTVFLFGLVYYGDAQKGAELLLLQQGLFTGDWGCFGAFVAAPIGGFLWGFGALGLRLGIQYFSAKRRGVRFDGLDKPVLVGGQEQLVGENEHVDSGVLRDEVVADDSSDAPGIAKTKGKFF
;
A
#
# COMPACT_ATOMS: atom_id res chain seq x y z
N MET A 1 14.66 30.56 -16.21
CA MET A 1 14.72 29.47 -15.22
C MET A 1 13.28 29.24 -14.77
N GLY A 2 12.72 28.05 -14.64
CA GLY A 2 13.18 26.69 -14.94
C GLY A 2 12.00 25.91 -15.54
N GLN A 3 11.77 26.05 -16.85
CA GLN A 3 10.86 25.19 -17.59
C GLN A 3 11.62 24.78 -18.86
N PRO A 4 11.92 23.47 -19.06
CA PRO A 4 12.43 22.99 -20.34
C PRO A 4 11.44 23.38 -21.45
N SER A 5 11.94 23.54 -22.68
CA SER A 5 11.04 23.82 -23.81
C SER A 5 10.00 22.70 -23.96
N SER A 6 8.84 22.99 -24.55
CA SER A 6 7.78 21.99 -24.74
C SER A 6 8.31 20.75 -25.47
N GLU A 7 9.17 20.94 -26.47
CA GLU A 7 9.80 19.86 -27.22
C GLU A 7 10.74 19.02 -26.35
N ALA A 8 11.56 19.68 -25.52
CA ALA A 8 12.46 18.99 -24.58
C ALA A 8 11.64 18.19 -23.55
N SER A 9 10.57 18.76 -23.01
CA SER A 9 9.70 18.10 -22.05
C SER A 9 8.97 16.90 -22.65
N HIS A 10 8.42 17.04 -23.86
CA HIS A 10 7.83 15.90 -24.59
C HIS A 10 8.86 14.80 -24.86
N ALA A 11 10.08 15.18 -25.26
CA ALA A 11 11.16 14.22 -25.46
C ALA A 11 11.50 13.49 -24.16
N LEU A 12 11.69 14.20 -23.04
CA LEU A 12 12.00 13.59 -21.74
C LEU A 12 10.91 12.59 -21.31
N VAL A 13 9.63 12.98 -21.39
CA VAL A 13 8.51 12.12 -20.98
C VAL A 13 8.38 10.90 -21.90
N TYR A 14 8.24 11.11 -23.21
CA TYR A 14 7.93 10.02 -24.14
C TYR A 14 9.13 9.11 -24.44
N VAL A 15 10.36 9.62 -24.37
CA VAL A 15 11.56 8.76 -24.43
C VAL A 15 11.67 7.90 -23.19
N THR A 16 11.41 8.45 -22.00
CA THR A 16 11.41 7.67 -20.75
C THR A 16 10.39 6.53 -20.81
N TYR A 17 9.16 6.84 -21.22
CA TYR A 17 8.12 5.85 -21.47
C TYR A 17 8.51 4.81 -22.53
N GLY A 18 9.08 5.24 -23.67
CA GLY A 18 9.56 4.36 -24.72
C GLY A 18 10.65 3.41 -24.23
N LEU A 19 11.58 3.89 -23.40
CA LEU A 19 12.62 3.08 -22.78
C LEU A 19 12.01 2.03 -21.85
N PHE A 20 11.03 2.39 -21.01
CA PHE A 20 10.34 1.42 -20.16
C PHE A 20 9.55 0.39 -20.95
N LEU A 21 8.92 0.79 -22.07
CA LEU A 21 8.26 -0.16 -22.96
C LEU A 21 9.27 -1.16 -23.55
N ILE A 22 10.42 -0.69 -24.02
CA ILE A 22 11.48 -1.55 -24.59
C ILE A 22 12.05 -2.49 -23.53
N ILE A 23 12.39 -1.97 -22.35
CA ILE A 23 12.91 -2.78 -21.23
C ILE A 23 11.86 -3.81 -20.81
N GLY A 24 10.62 -3.39 -20.57
CA GLY A 24 9.53 -4.25 -20.14
C GLY A 24 9.20 -5.35 -21.15
N THR A 25 9.13 -5.04 -22.44
CA THR A 25 8.88 -6.03 -23.51
C THR A 25 10.07 -6.94 -23.76
N GLY A 26 11.30 -6.43 -23.68
CA GLY A 26 12.52 -7.24 -23.75
C GLY A 26 12.61 -8.26 -22.62
N VAL A 27 12.30 -7.85 -21.39
CA VAL A 27 12.20 -8.73 -20.23
C VAL A 27 11.05 -9.72 -20.38
N ALA A 28 9.91 -9.28 -20.91
CA ALA A 28 8.78 -10.17 -21.19
C ALA A 28 9.15 -11.33 -22.12
N TRP A 29 9.93 -11.04 -23.16
CA TRP A 29 10.42 -12.05 -24.08
C TRP A 29 11.25 -13.13 -23.38
N THR A 30 12.08 -12.75 -22.42
CA THR A 30 12.87 -13.68 -21.59
C THR A 30 11.98 -14.58 -20.72
N PHE A 31 10.84 -14.07 -20.26
CA PHE A 31 9.93 -14.78 -19.35
C PHE A 31 8.62 -15.26 -20.01
N ARG A 32 8.60 -15.51 -21.32
CA ARG A 32 7.37 -15.89 -22.05
C ARG A 32 6.79 -17.27 -21.72
N ASN A 33 7.59 -18.17 -21.15
CA ASN A 33 7.20 -19.57 -20.86
C ASN A 33 6.83 -19.81 -19.39
N GLN A 34 6.29 -18.80 -18.70
CA GLN A 34 5.93 -18.89 -17.28
C GLN A 34 4.61 -19.62 -17.04
N SER A 35 4.52 -20.31 -15.90
CA SER A 35 3.25 -20.85 -15.41
C SER A 35 2.31 -19.75 -14.89
N LYS A 36 1.01 -20.04 -14.78
CA LYS A 36 0.01 -19.09 -14.23
C LYS A 36 0.35 -18.64 -12.80
N GLY A 37 0.89 -19.54 -11.98
CA GLY A 37 1.31 -19.22 -10.61
C GLY A 37 2.46 -18.20 -10.60
N GLU A 38 3.49 -18.44 -11.42
CA GLU A 38 4.64 -17.54 -11.56
C GLU A 38 4.28 -16.17 -12.13
N PHE A 39 3.26 -16.12 -12.98
CA PHE A 39 2.74 -14.89 -13.54
C PHE A 39 2.06 -14.02 -12.48
N LEU A 40 1.34 -14.65 -11.55
CA LEU A 40 0.61 -13.97 -10.48
C LEU A 40 1.52 -13.60 -9.29
N ALA A 41 2.49 -14.46 -8.97
CA ALA A 41 3.42 -14.25 -7.85
C ALA A 41 4.76 -14.99 -8.04
N GLY A 42 5.84 -14.40 -7.54
CA GLY A 42 7.20 -14.96 -7.57
C GLY A 42 7.61 -15.59 -6.24
N ASN A 43 6.81 -16.51 -5.69
CA ASN A 43 6.99 -17.00 -4.33
C ASN A 43 8.39 -17.60 -4.08
N ARG A 44 9.07 -17.12 -3.03
CA ARG A 44 10.37 -17.59 -2.55
C ARG A 44 11.52 -17.55 -3.58
N THR A 45 11.53 -16.60 -4.50
CA THR A 45 12.58 -16.49 -5.53
C THR A 45 13.65 -15.43 -5.23
N GLN A 46 13.35 -14.42 -4.41
CA GLN A 46 14.14 -13.17 -4.36
C GLN A 46 15.07 -13.07 -3.15
N ARG A 47 16.31 -12.61 -3.37
CA ARG A 47 17.31 -12.30 -2.32
C ARG A 47 17.10 -10.89 -1.74
N ALA A 48 17.76 -10.58 -0.63
CA ALA A 48 17.58 -9.32 0.11
C ALA A 48 17.69 -8.02 -0.72
N VAL A 49 18.73 -7.86 -1.56
CA VAL A 49 18.99 -6.58 -2.26
C VAL A 49 17.95 -6.27 -3.36
N PRO A 50 17.66 -7.18 -4.32
CA PRO A 50 16.56 -6.96 -5.27
C PRO A 50 15.23 -6.76 -4.55
N LEU A 51 15.00 -7.46 -3.44
CA LEU A 51 13.80 -7.26 -2.65
C LEU A 51 13.71 -5.84 -2.05
N ALA A 52 14.82 -5.31 -1.55
CA ALA A 52 14.88 -3.95 -1.01
C ALA A 52 14.56 -2.91 -2.08
N LEU A 53 15.17 -3.00 -3.26
CA LEU A 53 14.91 -2.10 -4.39
C LEU A 53 13.45 -2.14 -4.81
N ASN A 54 12.82 -3.30 -4.78
CA ASN A 54 11.39 -3.45 -5.05
C ASN A 54 10.50 -2.77 -4.01
N PHE A 55 10.80 -2.94 -2.72
CA PHE A 55 10.07 -2.24 -1.68
C PHE A 55 10.23 -0.72 -1.78
N ILE A 56 11.42 -0.24 -2.15
CA ILE A 56 11.66 1.18 -2.44
C ILE A 56 10.79 1.62 -3.62
N ALA A 57 10.88 0.96 -4.78
CA ALA A 57 10.11 1.33 -5.98
C ALA A 57 8.59 1.33 -5.72
N SER A 58 8.09 0.36 -4.96
CA SER A 58 6.65 0.29 -4.62
C SER A 58 6.19 1.32 -3.61
N ALA A 59 7.06 1.75 -2.70
CA ALA A 59 6.72 2.76 -1.70
C ALA A 59 6.79 4.19 -2.28
N LEU A 60 7.54 4.39 -3.37
CA LEU A 60 7.76 5.68 -3.99
C LEU A 60 6.86 5.86 -5.22
N GLY A 61 5.81 6.66 -5.10
CA GLY A 61 5.01 7.18 -6.22
C GLY A 61 5.28 8.67 -6.48
N SER A 62 4.81 9.21 -7.60
CA SER A 62 4.92 10.64 -7.91
C SER A 62 4.11 11.52 -6.95
N ALA A 63 3.07 10.97 -6.32
CA ALA A 63 2.28 11.64 -5.28
C ALA A 63 3.10 12.15 -4.08
N ILE A 64 4.26 11.56 -3.82
CA ILE A 64 5.14 11.98 -2.72
C ILE A 64 5.68 13.40 -2.93
N LEU A 65 5.79 13.84 -4.18
CA LEU A 65 6.25 15.18 -4.58
C LEU A 65 5.23 16.28 -4.22
N PHE A 66 4.00 15.91 -3.86
CA PHE A 66 2.96 16.81 -3.37
C PHE A 66 2.76 16.63 -1.86
N ALA A 67 2.47 15.39 -1.43
CA ALA A 67 1.99 15.14 -0.08
C ALA A 67 3.02 15.49 1.01
N TYR A 68 4.30 15.17 0.81
CA TYR A 68 5.33 15.44 1.82
C TYR A 68 5.70 16.92 1.90
N PRO A 69 5.96 17.63 0.79
CA PRO A 69 6.21 19.08 0.83
C PRO A 69 5.01 19.85 1.39
N GLN A 70 3.78 19.49 0.99
CA GLN A 70 2.56 20.12 1.51
C GLN A 70 2.47 19.97 3.02
N LEU A 71 2.63 18.76 3.55
CA LEU A 71 2.59 18.53 4.99
C LEU A 71 3.67 19.33 5.72
N ALA A 72 4.86 19.44 5.14
CA ALA A 72 5.98 20.19 5.72
C ALA A 72 5.68 21.69 5.86
N THR A 73 5.00 22.29 4.88
CA THR A 73 4.62 23.72 4.94
C THR A 73 3.67 24.06 6.09
N ILE A 74 2.91 23.08 6.57
CA ILE A 74 1.84 23.27 7.57
C ILE A 74 2.30 22.80 8.97
N SER A 75 2.93 21.63 9.03
CA SER A 75 3.30 20.96 10.29
C SER A 75 4.79 21.05 10.63
N GLY A 76 5.57 21.71 9.78
CA GLY A 76 6.97 22.00 10.01
C GLY A 76 7.86 20.76 10.06
N VAL A 77 9.02 20.92 10.70
CA VAL A 77 10.04 19.85 10.86
C VAL A 77 9.44 18.63 11.55
N GLN A 78 8.60 18.84 12.56
CA GLN A 78 7.95 17.75 13.28
C GLN A 78 7.13 16.87 12.33
N GLY A 79 6.28 17.47 11.50
CA GLY A 79 5.45 16.68 10.58
C GLY A 79 6.23 15.99 9.47
N VAL A 80 7.32 16.58 8.97
CA VAL A 80 8.23 15.91 8.02
C VAL A 80 8.77 14.61 8.64
N ILE A 81 9.33 14.69 9.85
CA ILE A 81 9.93 13.53 10.52
C ILE A 81 8.86 12.50 10.87
N VAL A 82 7.72 12.95 11.41
CA VAL A 82 6.61 12.05 11.75
C VAL A 82 6.09 11.35 10.50
N TYR A 83 5.89 12.04 9.38
CA TYR A 83 5.38 11.41 8.16
C TYR A 83 6.40 10.45 7.57
N ALA A 84 7.67 10.83 7.46
CA ALA A 84 8.71 9.96 6.93
C ALA A 84 8.87 8.67 7.77
N LEU A 85 8.85 8.77 9.11
CA LEU A 85 8.87 7.61 10.01
C LEU A 85 7.60 6.77 9.87
N SER A 86 6.44 7.42 9.82
CA SER A 86 5.14 6.75 9.73
C SER A 86 4.95 6.03 8.41
N SER A 87 5.61 6.44 7.33
CA SER A 87 5.57 5.76 6.05
C SER A 87 6.59 4.64 5.93
N ALA A 88 7.78 4.81 6.51
CA ALA A 88 8.85 3.82 6.40
C ALA A 88 8.70 2.67 7.41
N LEU A 89 8.48 2.97 8.69
CA LEU A 89 8.49 1.97 9.77
C LEU A 89 7.42 0.87 9.63
N PRO A 90 6.20 1.13 9.12
CA PRO A 90 5.21 0.07 8.93
C PRO A 90 5.65 -1.10 8.06
N LEU A 91 6.64 -0.90 7.18
CA LEU A 91 7.17 -2.00 6.37
C LEU A 91 7.73 -3.14 7.22
N PHE A 92 8.23 -2.86 8.43
CA PHE A 92 8.64 -3.92 9.38
C PHE A 92 7.51 -4.85 9.79
N ALA A 93 6.25 -4.39 9.74
CA ALA A 93 5.10 -5.26 9.99
C ALA A 93 5.06 -6.42 8.99
N PHE A 94 5.47 -6.22 7.74
CA PHE A 94 5.56 -7.29 6.75
C PHE A 94 6.73 -8.24 6.99
N ALA A 95 7.86 -7.73 7.49
CA ALA A 95 9.00 -8.57 7.88
C ALA A 95 8.62 -9.53 9.03
N TRP A 96 7.78 -9.05 9.94
CA TRP A 96 7.29 -9.82 11.07
C TRP A 96 6.11 -10.75 10.72
N LEU A 97 5.08 -10.23 10.03
CA LEU A 97 3.87 -10.97 9.68
C LEU A 97 4.05 -11.92 8.52
N GLY A 98 4.91 -11.59 7.55
CA GLY A 98 5.19 -12.44 6.39
C GLY A 98 5.52 -13.88 6.78
N PRO A 99 6.53 -14.11 7.65
CA PRO A 99 6.87 -15.44 8.16
C PRO A 99 5.72 -16.15 8.89
N ILE A 100 4.94 -15.43 9.70
CA ILE A 100 3.80 -15.98 10.46
C ILE A 100 2.73 -16.47 9.47
N ILE A 101 2.37 -15.65 8.50
CA ILE A 101 1.34 -15.97 7.51
C ILE A 101 1.84 -17.09 6.58
N ARG A 102 3.12 -17.10 6.19
CA ARG A 102 3.72 -18.20 5.41
C ARG A 102 3.62 -19.56 6.10
N ARG A 103 3.77 -19.60 7.43
CA ARG A 103 3.62 -20.84 8.21
C ARG A 103 2.16 -21.29 8.27
N LYS A 104 1.23 -20.34 8.45
CA LYS A 104 -0.22 -20.62 8.53
C LYS A 104 -0.86 -20.92 7.16
N CYS A 105 -0.33 -20.35 6.08
CA CYS A 105 -0.81 -20.46 4.71
C CYS A 105 0.35 -20.61 3.70
N PRO A 106 0.98 -21.80 3.61
CA PRO A 106 2.22 -22.00 2.82
C PRO A 106 2.07 -21.78 1.30
N GLN A 107 0.86 -21.96 0.77
CA GLN A 107 0.56 -21.78 -0.65
C GLN A 107 0.09 -20.34 -0.99
N GLY A 108 -0.15 -19.52 0.04
CA GLY A 108 -0.68 -18.18 -0.16
C GLY A 108 0.39 -17.17 -0.55
N PHE A 109 -0.05 -16.15 -1.30
CA PHE A 109 0.79 -15.03 -1.75
C PHE A 109 0.14 -13.66 -1.49
N VAL A 110 -1.06 -13.63 -0.90
CA VAL A 110 -1.80 -12.41 -0.50
C VAL A 110 -2.51 -12.62 0.84
N LEU A 111 -2.69 -11.54 1.60
CA LEU A 111 -3.36 -11.56 2.92
C LEU A 111 -4.80 -12.10 2.89
N THR A 112 -5.50 -11.89 1.78
CA THR A 112 -6.89 -12.36 1.55
C THR A 112 -7.01 -13.87 1.59
N GLU A 113 -5.96 -14.60 1.21
CA GLU A 113 -5.96 -16.06 1.23
C GLU A 113 -5.88 -16.61 2.65
N TRP A 114 -5.01 -16.02 3.48
CA TRP A 114 -4.99 -16.30 4.91
C TRP A 114 -6.33 -15.93 5.55
N THR A 115 -6.89 -14.77 5.22
CA THR A 115 -8.19 -14.33 5.71
C THR A 115 -9.29 -15.32 5.35
N ARG A 116 -9.27 -15.90 4.14
CA ARG A 116 -10.22 -16.94 3.72
C ARG A 116 -10.06 -18.21 4.53
N GLN A 117 -8.84 -18.70 4.70
CA GLN A 117 -8.59 -19.92 5.47
C GLN A 117 -8.95 -19.75 6.95
N ARG A 118 -8.75 -18.54 7.50
CA ARG A 118 -8.99 -18.24 8.91
C ARG A 118 -10.44 -17.88 9.22
N TYR A 119 -11.11 -17.12 8.35
CA TYR A 119 -12.40 -16.48 8.63
C TYR A 119 -13.52 -16.86 7.67
N GLY A 120 -13.21 -17.60 6.60
CA GLY A 120 -14.17 -18.01 5.59
C GLY A 120 -14.32 -17.03 4.42
N ASP A 121 -15.15 -17.41 3.46
CA ASP A 121 -15.28 -16.72 2.17
C ASP A 121 -15.80 -15.29 2.28
N VAL A 122 -16.77 -15.03 3.18
CA VAL A 122 -17.40 -13.70 3.31
C VAL A 122 -16.39 -12.65 3.75
N ALA A 123 -15.60 -12.94 4.79
CA ALA A 123 -14.57 -12.01 5.28
C ALA A 123 -13.44 -11.82 4.25
N ALA A 124 -13.10 -12.86 3.49
CA ALA A 124 -12.11 -12.75 2.42
C ALA A 124 -12.61 -11.88 1.26
N LEU A 125 -13.87 -12.01 0.84
CA LEU A 125 -14.48 -11.16 -0.19
C LEU A 125 -14.62 -9.71 0.29
N TYR A 126 -14.99 -9.50 1.56
CA TYR A 126 -15.01 -8.18 2.19
C TYR A 126 -13.62 -7.53 2.15
N LEU A 127 -12.58 -8.24 2.60
CA LEU A 127 -11.20 -7.72 2.55
C LEU A 127 -10.75 -7.48 1.11
N SER A 128 -11.07 -8.39 0.18
CA SER A 128 -10.72 -8.25 -1.22
C SER A 128 -11.36 -7.02 -1.86
N PHE A 129 -12.64 -6.74 -1.56
CA PHE A 129 -13.30 -5.52 -2.00
C PHE A 129 -12.57 -4.27 -1.50
N MET A 130 -12.21 -4.22 -0.21
CA MET A 130 -11.46 -3.09 0.36
C MET A 130 -10.08 -2.93 -0.28
N THR A 131 -9.36 -4.04 -0.51
CA THR A 131 -8.09 -4.06 -1.24
C THR A 131 -8.23 -3.53 -2.67
N LEU A 132 -9.23 -3.97 -3.43
CA LEU A 132 -9.42 -3.55 -4.82
C LEU A 132 -9.83 -2.06 -4.92
N VAL A 133 -10.69 -1.58 -4.02
CA VAL A 133 -11.04 -0.15 -3.93
C VAL A 133 -9.82 0.68 -3.55
N THR A 134 -9.02 0.22 -2.59
CA THR A 134 -7.77 0.89 -2.19
C THR A 134 -6.82 1.00 -3.38
N LEU A 135 -6.56 -0.10 -4.09
CA LEU A 135 -5.71 -0.08 -5.29
C LEU A 135 -6.25 0.85 -6.38
N PHE A 136 -7.57 0.90 -6.57
CA PHE A 136 -8.20 1.83 -7.50
C PHE A 136 -7.94 3.30 -7.10
N LEU A 137 -8.14 3.65 -5.84
CA LEU A 137 -7.89 5.01 -5.33
C LEU A 137 -6.40 5.40 -5.46
N TYR A 138 -5.49 4.46 -5.19
CA TYR A 138 -4.06 4.66 -5.38
C TYR A 138 -3.67 4.87 -6.84
N MET A 139 -4.28 4.12 -7.77
CA MET A 139 -4.10 4.34 -9.21
C MET A 139 -4.59 5.72 -9.66
N VAL A 140 -5.74 6.18 -9.14
CA VAL A 140 -6.27 7.54 -9.42
C VAL A 140 -5.29 8.61 -8.91
N SER A 141 -4.83 8.44 -7.68
CA SER A 141 -3.91 9.36 -7.02
C SER A 141 -2.58 9.47 -7.79
N GLU A 142 -2.05 8.34 -8.24
CA GLU A 142 -0.78 8.29 -8.98
C GLU A 142 -0.87 8.98 -10.34
N LEU A 143 -1.91 8.66 -11.12
CA LEU A 143 -2.12 9.33 -12.42
C LEU A 143 -2.40 10.83 -12.25
N SER A 144 -3.11 11.22 -11.19
CA SER A 144 -3.34 12.64 -10.92
C SER A 144 -2.02 13.36 -10.64
N ALA A 145 -1.17 12.76 -9.82
CA ALA A 145 0.12 13.32 -9.44
C ALA A 145 1.05 13.51 -10.66
N VAL A 146 1.24 12.49 -11.50
CA VAL A 146 2.11 12.62 -12.68
C VAL A 146 1.57 13.64 -13.68
N GLY A 147 0.24 13.69 -13.88
CA GLY A 147 -0.41 14.68 -14.73
C GLY A 147 -0.17 16.10 -14.25
N GLN A 148 -0.30 16.33 -12.94
CA GLN A 148 -0.02 17.62 -12.32
C GLN A 148 1.47 17.99 -12.38
N VAL A 149 2.39 17.05 -12.12
CA VAL A 149 3.84 17.32 -12.21
C VAL A 149 4.20 17.82 -13.59
N VAL A 150 3.74 17.11 -14.63
CA VAL A 150 4.08 17.43 -16.00
C VAL A 150 3.40 18.74 -16.44
N ASN A 151 2.18 19.01 -15.98
CA ASN A 151 1.54 20.30 -16.23
C ASN A 151 2.29 21.47 -15.57
N LEU A 152 2.64 21.34 -14.29
CA LEU A 152 3.29 22.41 -13.50
C LEU A 152 4.74 22.68 -13.92
N LEU A 153 5.50 21.65 -14.29
CA LEU A 153 6.94 21.77 -14.61
C LEU A 153 7.23 21.91 -16.10
N ALA A 154 6.41 21.32 -16.97
CA ALA A 154 6.63 21.34 -18.41
C ALA A 154 5.61 22.17 -19.19
N GLY A 155 4.50 22.59 -18.57
CA GLY A 155 3.45 23.36 -19.24
C GLY A 155 2.70 22.57 -20.32
N ILE A 156 2.87 21.23 -20.38
CA ILE A 156 2.17 20.38 -21.35
C ILE A 156 0.89 19.79 -20.74
N ASP A 157 -0.06 19.44 -21.61
CA ASP A 157 -1.29 18.78 -21.17
C ASP A 157 -0.98 17.41 -20.56
N GLY A 158 -1.52 17.16 -19.36
CA GLY A 158 -1.34 15.91 -18.64
C GLY A 158 -2.13 14.76 -19.24
N LEU A 159 -3.27 15.00 -19.90
CA LEU A 159 -4.14 13.93 -20.41
C LEU A 159 -3.41 12.95 -21.35
N PRO A 160 -2.66 13.40 -22.38
CA PRO A 160 -1.86 12.51 -23.22
C PRO A 160 -0.85 11.67 -22.43
N VAL A 161 -0.23 12.25 -21.41
CA VAL A 161 0.77 11.58 -20.54
C VAL A 161 0.11 10.44 -19.78
N LEU A 162 -1.04 10.68 -19.16
CA LEU A 162 -1.83 9.68 -18.43
C LEU A 162 -2.23 8.50 -19.33
N ILE A 163 -2.71 8.80 -20.55
CA ILE A 163 -3.12 7.79 -21.52
C ILE A 163 -1.91 6.93 -21.94
N VAL A 164 -0.80 7.57 -22.28
CA VAL A 164 0.43 6.86 -22.71
C VAL A 164 0.98 5.99 -21.59
N GLU A 165 0.99 6.47 -20.35
CA GLU A 165 1.39 5.69 -19.18
C GLU A 165 0.51 4.44 -19.01
N CYS A 166 -0.81 4.61 -19.06
CA CYS A 166 -1.76 3.50 -18.96
C CYS A 166 -1.50 2.46 -20.04
N ILE A 167 -1.30 2.90 -21.29
CA ILE A 167 -1.04 2.00 -22.41
C ILE A 167 0.27 1.24 -22.20
N ILE A 168 1.36 1.93 -21.86
CA ILE A 168 2.69 1.33 -21.78
C ILE A 168 2.77 0.34 -20.62
N THR A 169 2.35 0.75 -19.43
CA THR A 169 2.28 -0.12 -18.24
C THR A 169 1.40 -1.33 -18.50
N THR A 170 0.24 -1.14 -19.16
CA THR A 170 -0.61 -2.25 -19.58
C THR A 170 0.11 -3.18 -20.53
N ILE A 171 0.81 -2.69 -21.56
CA ILE A 171 1.44 -3.55 -22.57
C ILE A 171 2.51 -4.44 -21.94
N TYR A 172 3.45 -3.91 -21.15
CA TYR A 172 4.53 -4.76 -20.65
C TYR A 172 4.09 -5.61 -19.45
N THR A 173 3.24 -5.10 -18.54
CA THR A 173 2.68 -5.95 -17.48
C THR A 173 1.82 -7.05 -18.12
N SER A 174 1.11 -6.71 -19.21
CA SER A 174 0.60 -7.55 -20.31
C SER A 174 1.15 -8.97 -20.37
N LEU A 175 2.46 -8.97 -20.56
CA LEU A 175 3.16 -10.05 -21.20
C LEU A 175 3.82 -10.99 -20.18
N GLY A 176 4.01 -10.57 -18.92
CA GLY A 176 4.66 -11.43 -17.92
C GLY A 176 4.41 -11.09 -16.46
N GLY A 177 3.40 -10.26 -16.16
CA GLY A 177 2.82 -10.13 -14.83
C GLY A 177 3.83 -9.74 -13.76
N PHE A 178 3.77 -10.41 -12.60
CA PHE A 178 4.53 -10.04 -11.42
C PHE A 178 6.05 -10.09 -11.60
N LYS A 179 6.61 -11.08 -12.30
CA LYS A 179 8.08 -11.15 -12.48
C LYS A 179 8.61 -9.98 -13.31
N ILE A 180 7.84 -9.49 -14.29
CA ILE A 180 8.24 -8.32 -15.07
C ILE A 180 8.18 -7.07 -14.22
N SER A 181 7.03 -6.79 -13.57
CA SER A 181 6.87 -5.64 -12.67
C SER A 181 7.96 -5.64 -11.60
N PHE A 182 8.27 -6.80 -11.00
CA PHE A 182 9.38 -6.93 -10.06
C PHE A 182 10.75 -6.59 -10.69
N PHE A 183 11.01 -6.98 -11.94
CA PHE A 183 12.29 -6.66 -12.57
C PHE A 183 12.39 -5.18 -12.97
N THR A 184 11.33 -4.61 -13.57
CA THR A 184 11.27 -3.20 -13.94
C THR A 184 11.40 -2.30 -12.70
N ASP A 185 10.75 -2.67 -11.60
CA ASP A 185 10.87 -2.00 -10.30
C ASP A 185 12.31 -1.92 -9.80
N ASN A 186 13.13 -2.96 -9.99
CA ASN A 186 14.53 -2.90 -9.53
C ASN A 186 15.34 -1.86 -10.31
N ILE A 187 15.09 -1.77 -11.62
CA ILE A 187 15.73 -0.79 -12.49
C ILE A 187 15.23 0.61 -12.13
N GLN A 188 13.91 0.79 -12.05
CA GLN A 188 13.26 2.06 -11.76
C GLN A 188 13.61 2.54 -10.35
N GLY A 189 13.58 1.67 -9.34
CA GLY A 189 13.99 1.99 -7.97
C GLY A 189 15.45 2.45 -7.88
N THR A 190 16.36 1.78 -8.60
CA THR A 190 17.77 2.21 -8.66
C THR A 190 17.91 3.57 -9.34
N MET A 191 17.20 3.77 -10.46
CA MET A 191 17.18 5.02 -11.20
C MET A 191 16.63 6.17 -10.35
N VAL A 192 15.50 5.97 -9.68
CA VAL A 192 14.86 6.94 -8.77
C VAL A 192 15.82 7.32 -7.64
N MET A 193 16.49 6.37 -7.00
CA MET A 193 17.47 6.68 -5.95
C MET A 193 18.58 7.59 -6.46
N ALA A 194 19.11 7.33 -7.66
CA ALA A 194 20.13 8.20 -8.27
C ALA A 194 19.59 9.60 -8.59
N LEU A 195 18.38 9.68 -9.17
CA LEU A 195 17.75 10.95 -9.54
C LEU A 195 17.42 11.80 -8.31
N ILE A 196 16.96 11.19 -7.22
CA ILE A 196 16.69 11.89 -5.95
C ILE A 196 17.97 12.48 -5.36
N ILE A 197 19.08 11.73 -5.38
CA ILE A 197 20.37 12.24 -4.89
C ILE A 197 20.79 13.47 -5.70
N ILE A 198 20.71 13.39 -7.03
CA ILE A 198 21.08 14.51 -7.91
C ILE A 198 20.16 15.70 -7.65
N ALA A 199 18.84 15.50 -7.64
CA ALA A 199 17.87 16.57 -7.40
C ALA A 199 18.06 17.23 -6.02
N THR A 200 18.34 16.43 -4.98
CA THR A 200 18.60 16.94 -3.63
C THR A 200 19.84 17.82 -3.59
N ILE A 201 20.95 17.37 -4.19
CA ILE A 201 22.18 18.16 -4.26
C ILE A 201 21.94 19.46 -5.04
N SER A 202 21.25 19.38 -6.18
CA SER A 202 20.92 20.55 -7.00
C SER A 202 20.07 21.57 -6.26
N ILE A 203 19.00 21.13 -5.60
CA ILE A 203 18.15 22.00 -4.77
C ILE A 203 18.98 22.63 -3.66
N GLY A 204 19.82 21.85 -2.95
CA GLY A 204 20.62 22.35 -1.84
C GLY A 204 21.72 23.35 -2.24
N VAL A 205 22.26 23.26 -3.45
CA VAL A 205 23.32 24.16 -3.95
C VAL A 205 22.75 25.43 -4.57
N GLU A 206 21.68 25.32 -5.36
CA GLU A 206 21.15 26.43 -6.14
C GLU A 206 20.13 27.28 -5.37
N THR A 207 19.45 26.69 -4.37
CA THR A 207 18.42 27.39 -3.61
C THR A 207 19.05 28.28 -2.54
N LYS A 208 18.67 29.57 -2.54
CA LYS A 208 19.07 30.50 -1.49
C LYS A 208 18.03 30.50 -0.37
N ILE A 209 18.48 30.23 0.85
CA ILE A 209 17.64 30.25 2.04
C ILE A 209 17.81 31.59 2.74
N ASP A 210 16.71 32.26 3.07
CA ASP A 210 16.69 33.40 3.97
C ASP A 210 16.62 32.89 5.41
N THR A 211 17.72 33.06 6.15
CA THR A 211 17.84 32.55 7.51
C THR A 211 16.93 33.27 8.50
N SER A 212 16.47 34.50 8.18
CA SER A 212 15.52 35.22 9.04
C SER A 212 14.17 34.51 9.10
N LEU A 213 13.71 33.96 7.97
CA LEU A 213 12.44 33.24 7.85
C LEU A 213 12.40 31.93 8.63
N ILE A 214 13.56 31.34 8.97
CA ILE A 214 13.62 30.09 9.76
C ILE A 214 13.02 30.29 11.15
N ALA A 215 13.33 31.40 11.82
CA ALA A 215 12.79 31.70 13.14
C ALA A 215 11.34 32.21 13.07
N ASP A 216 11.05 33.06 12.07
CA ASP A 216 9.77 33.74 11.95
C ASP A 216 8.64 32.82 11.46
N SER A 217 8.96 31.85 10.60
CA SER A 217 7.99 30.88 10.06
C SER A 217 7.34 29.97 11.12
N GLY A 218 7.95 29.81 12.29
CA GLY A 218 7.45 28.90 13.33
C GLY A 218 7.53 27.40 13.00
N LEU A 219 8.01 27.01 11.81
CA LEU A 219 8.08 25.60 11.34
C LEU A 219 9.05 24.72 12.13
N THR A 220 9.89 25.33 12.97
CA THR A 220 10.79 24.62 13.89
C THR A 220 10.15 24.36 15.26
N LYS A 221 8.98 24.95 15.53
CA LYS A 221 8.23 24.80 16.78
C LYS A 221 7.16 23.72 16.61
N GLY A 222 6.81 23.05 17.71
CA GLY A 222 5.69 22.12 17.71
C GLY A 222 4.36 22.85 17.55
N ASN A 223 3.46 22.29 16.74
CA ASN A 223 2.10 22.79 16.55
C ASN A 223 1.05 21.69 16.78
N LEU A 224 -0.22 22.07 16.90
CA LEU A 224 -1.32 21.15 17.22
C LEU A 224 -1.36 19.97 16.22
N LEU A 225 -1.32 20.29 14.93
CA LEU A 225 -1.34 19.29 13.87
C LEU A 225 -0.16 18.32 13.98
N GLY A 226 1.05 18.83 14.19
CA GLY A 226 2.26 18.02 14.38
C GLY A 226 2.09 16.96 15.46
N TRP A 227 1.41 17.27 16.57
CA TRP A 227 1.10 16.32 17.63
C TRP A 227 0.00 15.33 17.27
N GLN A 228 -1.04 15.77 16.56
CA GLN A 228 -2.09 14.87 16.07
C GLN A 228 -1.52 13.84 15.09
N LEU A 229 -0.60 14.26 14.21
CA LEU A 229 0.03 13.40 13.20
C LEU A 229 0.87 12.27 13.82
N VAL A 230 1.41 12.45 15.03
CA VAL A 230 2.15 11.38 15.76
C VAL A 230 1.28 10.14 15.97
N TYR A 231 -0.04 10.30 16.04
CA TYR A 231 -0.98 9.17 16.11
C TYR A 231 -1.63 8.86 14.75
N ILE A 232 -2.11 9.89 14.06
CA ILE A 232 -2.90 9.72 12.82
C ILE A 232 -2.08 8.95 11.78
N LEU A 233 -0.87 9.42 11.45
CA LEU A 233 -0.09 8.86 10.35
C LEU A 233 0.39 7.43 10.61
N PRO A 234 0.93 7.06 11.79
CA PRO A 234 1.29 5.67 12.05
C PRO A 234 0.10 4.72 11.94
N VAL A 235 -1.08 5.09 12.48
CA VAL A 235 -2.27 4.23 12.42
C VAL A 235 -2.78 4.12 10.98
N ALA A 236 -2.93 5.25 10.30
CA ALA A 236 -3.36 5.34 8.90
C ALA A 236 -2.49 4.47 7.99
N LEU A 237 -1.18 4.76 7.94
CA LEU A 237 -0.27 4.16 6.97
C LEU A 237 0.03 2.70 7.30
N LEU A 238 0.11 2.33 8.59
CA LEU A 238 0.29 0.94 8.98
C LEU A 238 -0.91 0.09 8.57
N THR A 239 -2.12 0.52 8.88
CA THR A 239 -3.31 -0.26 8.56
C THR A 239 -3.57 -0.29 7.07
N ASN A 240 -3.40 0.83 6.37
CA ASN A 240 -3.63 0.90 4.93
C ASN A 240 -2.63 0.05 4.12
N SER A 241 -1.40 -0.08 4.61
CA SER A 241 -0.40 -0.98 4.02
C SER A 241 -0.93 -2.43 3.88
N PHE A 242 -1.81 -2.90 4.76
CA PHE A 242 -2.37 -4.26 4.67
C PHE A 242 -3.29 -4.45 3.46
N PHE A 243 -3.96 -3.38 3.00
CA PHE A 243 -4.79 -3.41 1.78
C PHE A 243 -3.96 -3.33 0.50
N LEU A 244 -2.72 -2.85 0.58
CA LEU A 244 -1.81 -2.75 -0.55
C LEU A 244 -1.18 -4.12 -0.86
N SER A 245 -1.90 -4.94 -1.64
CA SER A 245 -1.49 -6.32 -1.97
C SER A 245 -0.15 -6.43 -2.69
N HIS A 246 0.31 -5.36 -3.35
CA HIS A 246 1.63 -5.28 -3.97
C HIS A 246 2.78 -5.43 -2.93
N PHE A 247 2.61 -4.97 -1.70
CA PHE A 247 3.60 -5.21 -0.63
C PHE A 247 3.62 -6.68 -0.22
N TRP A 248 2.44 -7.29 -0.06
CA TRP A 248 2.33 -8.71 0.26
C TRP A 248 3.00 -9.59 -0.80
N LEU A 249 2.78 -9.32 -2.09
CA LEU A 249 3.41 -10.08 -3.18
C LEU A 249 4.94 -10.08 -3.06
N ARG A 250 5.54 -8.94 -2.71
CA ARG A 250 6.99 -8.82 -2.46
C ARG A 250 7.42 -9.52 -1.19
N THR A 251 6.63 -9.40 -0.12
CA THR A 251 6.84 -10.16 1.12
C THR A 251 6.88 -11.65 0.85
N PHE A 252 5.97 -12.22 0.05
CA PHE A 252 5.95 -13.65 -0.30
C PHE A 252 6.99 -14.04 -1.35
N ALA A 253 7.50 -13.08 -2.13
CA ALA A 253 8.57 -13.33 -3.08
C ALA A 253 9.95 -13.56 -2.43
N SER A 254 10.16 -13.16 -1.18
CA SER A 254 11.46 -13.35 -0.52
C SER A 254 11.81 -14.83 -0.33
N LYS A 255 13.04 -15.21 -0.66
CA LYS A 255 13.53 -16.59 -0.60
C LYS A 255 13.57 -17.14 0.83
N THR A 256 14.04 -16.33 1.77
CA THR A 256 14.13 -16.69 3.19
C THR A 256 13.59 -15.57 4.07
N ASP A 257 13.26 -15.90 5.33
CA ASP A 257 12.86 -14.89 6.30
C ASP A 257 14.01 -13.92 6.61
N ARG A 258 15.27 -14.39 6.55
CA ARG A 258 16.47 -13.53 6.69
C ARG A 258 16.62 -12.56 5.51
N ASP A 259 16.34 -13.01 4.29
CA ASP A 259 16.33 -12.14 3.11
C ASP A 259 15.24 -11.07 3.23
N LEU A 260 14.07 -11.44 3.77
CA LEU A 260 12.96 -10.52 4.02
C LEU A 260 13.35 -9.41 5.00
N TRP A 261 13.86 -9.79 6.18
CA TRP A 261 14.26 -8.84 7.22
C TRP A 261 15.37 -7.91 6.74
N THR A 262 16.40 -8.44 6.09
CA THR A 262 17.49 -7.63 5.53
C THR A 262 16.98 -6.70 4.43
N GLY A 263 16.15 -7.21 3.51
CA GLY A 263 15.61 -6.42 2.40
C GLY A 263 14.70 -5.29 2.87
N ILE A 264 13.79 -5.56 3.80
CA ILE A 264 12.92 -4.54 4.39
C ILE A 264 13.74 -3.53 5.19
N SER A 265 14.71 -3.95 6.00
CA SER A 265 15.55 -3.02 6.76
C SER A 265 16.28 -2.02 5.85
N LEU A 266 16.85 -2.50 4.75
CA LEU A 266 17.51 -1.64 3.76
C LEU A 266 16.52 -0.69 3.08
N ALA A 267 15.34 -1.19 2.69
CA ALA A 267 14.29 -0.37 2.09
C ALA A 267 13.79 0.71 3.06
N VAL A 268 13.54 0.37 4.33
CA VAL A 268 13.08 1.32 5.36
C VAL A 268 14.06 2.47 5.53
N VAL A 269 15.37 2.18 5.61
CA VAL A 269 16.39 3.24 5.73
C VAL A 269 16.39 4.14 4.50
N ALA A 270 16.38 3.56 3.30
CA ALA A 270 16.38 4.33 2.06
C ALA A 270 15.12 5.20 1.92
N ILE A 271 13.94 4.62 2.16
CA ILE A 271 12.64 5.30 2.10
C ILE A 271 12.57 6.42 3.13
N LEU A 272 13.04 6.19 4.36
CA LEU A 272 13.07 7.21 5.41
C LEU A 272 13.92 8.41 4.98
N VAL A 273 15.11 8.17 4.41
CA VAL A 273 15.97 9.23 3.88
C VAL A 273 15.27 9.97 2.74
N VAL A 274 14.73 9.25 1.76
CA VAL A 274 14.03 9.84 0.60
C VAL A 274 12.86 10.72 1.05
N PHE A 275 11.96 10.21 1.90
CA PHE A 275 10.81 10.97 2.37
C PHE A 275 11.17 12.17 3.21
N THR A 276 12.24 12.07 4.02
CA THR A 276 12.76 13.23 4.75
C THR A 276 13.29 14.28 3.78
N LEU A 277 14.06 13.90 2.76
CA LEU A 277 14.61 14.82 1.77
C LEU A 277 13.51 15.50 0.95
N VAL A 278 12.54 14.73 0.45
CA VAL A 278 11.40 15.27 -0.30
C VAL A 278 10.55 16.17 0.60
N GLY A 279 10.24 15.77 1.84
CA GLY A 279 9.48 16.60 2.78
C GLY A 279 10.18 17.92 3.12
N CYS A 280 11.50 17.90 3.32
CA CYS A 280 12.29 19.10 3.58
C CYS A 280 12.18 20.16 2.48
N THR A 281 11.83 19.79 1.24
CA THR A 281 11.62 20.77 0.16
C THR A 281 10.47 21.74 0.47
N GLY A 282 9.43 21.33 1.19
CA GLY A 282 8.39 22.24 1.64
C GLY A 282 8.90 23.29 2.63
N LEU A 283 9.76 22.88 3.57
CA LEU A 283 10.41 23.80 4.51
C LEU A 283 11.33 24.79 3.78
N VAL A 284 12.13 24.28 2.85
CA VAL A 284 13.05 25.10 2.05
C VAL A 284 12.28 26.10 1.19
N ALA A 285 11.13 25.72 0.62
CA ALA A 285 10.29 26.64 -0.16
C ALA A 285 9.82 27.85 0.67
N VAL A 286 9.40 27.61 1.92
CA VAL A 286 8.98 28.66 2.85
C VAL A 286 10.18 29.51 3.29
N TRP A 287 11.30 28.89 3.66
CA TRP A 287 12.49 29.60 4.12
C TRP A 287 13.24 30.33 3.00
N SER A 288 12.96 30.02 1.73
CA SER A 288 13.42 30.79 0.57
C SER A 288 12.48 31.95 0.21
N GLY A 289 11.37 32.13 0.94
CA GLY A 289 10.38 33.19 0.69
C GLY A 289 9.53 32.97 -0.57
N LEU A 290 9.47 31.74 -1.09
CA LEU A 290 8.76 31.43 -2.35
C LEU A 290 7.30 31.14 -2.14
N VAL A 291 6.99 30.62 -0.94
CA VAL A 291 5.64 30.28 -0.52
C VAL A 291 5.47 30.94 0.85
N PRO A 292 4.48 31.85 1.03
CA PRO A 292 4.05 32.22 2.37
C PRO A 292 3.63 30.91 3.05
N GLY A 293 4.06 30.69 4.30
CA GLY A 293 3.75 29.45 5.03
C GLY A 293 2.25 29.25 5.24
N ASP A 294 1.86 28.57 6.32
CA ASP A 294 0.44 28.47 6.72
C ASP A 294 -0.06 29.85 7.23
N ASP A 295 -0.22 30.81 6.30
CA ASP A 295 -0.74 32.16 6.51
C ASP A 295 -2.27 32.13 6.36
N PRO A 296 -3.03 32.36 7.44
CA PRO A 296 -4.49 32.39 7.41
C PRO A 296 -5.07 33.44 6.45
N GLU A 297 -4.31 34.50 6.13
CA GLU A 297 -4.76 35.59 5.27
C GLU A 297 -4.54 35.31 3.77
N ASN A 298 -3.56 34.46 3.42
CA ASN A 298 -3.26 34.05 2.03
C ASN A 298 -2.99 32.55 1.94
N PRO A 299 -4.02 31.69 2.04
CA PRO A 299 -3.85 30.25 1.95
C PRO A 299 -3.40 29.87 0.54
N ILE A 300 -2.10 29.60 0.38
CA ILE A 300 -1.56 28.98 -0.83
C ILE A 300 -1.56 27.47 -0.59
N ASP A 301 -1.97 26.70 -1.61
CA ASP A 301 -1.89 25.25 -1.55
C ASP A 301 -0.44 24.80 -1.37
N GLY A 302 -0.08 24.30 -0.18
CA GLY A 302 1.26 23.75 0.09
C GLY A 302 1.68 22.64 -0.88
N GLY A 303 0.75 22.05 -1.63
CA GLY A 303 1.02 21.11 -2.72
C GLY A 303 1.91 21.67 -3.83
N ILE A 304 1.97 22.99 -4.02
CA ILE A 304 2.84 23.61 -5.03
C ILE A 304 4.25 23.93 -4.52
N ALA A 305 4.56 23.74 -3.23
CA ALA A 305 5.80 24.21 -2.62
C ALA A 305 7.07 23.63 -3.26
N PHE A 306 7.07 22.33 -3.53
CA PHE A 306 8.17 21.68 -4.24
C PHE A 306 8.34 22.23 -5.66
N PHE A 307 7.25 22.47 -6.38
CA PHE A 307 7.26 22.97 -7.74
C PHE A 307 7.72 24.43 -7.82
N ALA A 308 7.35 25.26 -6.83
CA ALA A 308 7.82 26.64 -6.70
C ALA A 308 9.35 26.72 -6.57
N LEU A 309 9.97 25.80 -5.81
CA LEU A 309 11.43 25.68 -5.76
C LEU A 309 12.02 25.34 -7.12
N LEU A 310 11.46 24.34 -7.80
CA LEU A 310 11.98 23.87 -9.08
C LEU A 310 11.93 24.93 -10.18
N GLN A 311 10.92 25.82 -10.15
CA GLN A 311 10.83 26.93 -11.10
C GLN A 311 12.01 27.92 -10.98
N GLN A 312 12.74 27.92 -9.87
CA GLN A 312 13.94 28.77 -9.71
C GLN A 312 15.22 28.09 -10.21
N LEU A 313 15.16 26.78 -10.43
CA LEU A 313 16.33 25.98 -10.75
C LEU A 313 16.64 26.00 -12.25
N PRO A 314 17.88 25.65 -12.63
CA PRO A 314 18.23 25.45 -14.04
C PRO A 314 17.34 24.39 -14.72
N ASN A 315 17.05 24.58 -16.01
CA ASN A 315 16.18 23.69 -16.79
C ASN A 315 16.60 22.22 -16.74
N TRP A 316 17.89 21.91 -16.61
CA TRP A 316 18.38 20.53 -16.53
C TRP A 316 17.94 19.83 -15.25
N VAL A 317 17.83 20.55 -14.12
CA VAL A 317 17.35 20.00 -12.85
C VAL A 317 15.87 19.66 -12.97
N VAL A 318 15.09 20.57 -13.55
CA VAL A 318 13.66 20.37 -13.81
C VAL A 318 13.44 19.17 -14.74
N GLY A 319 14.27 19.03 -15.78
CA GLY A 319 14.25 17.86 -16.65
C GLY A 319 14.51 16.54 -15.91
N ILE A 320 15.46 16.52 -14.98
CA ILE A 320 15.72 15.36 -14.10
C ILE A 320 14.50 15.03 -13.25
N VAL A 321 13.85 16.02 -12.67
CA VAL A 321 12.64 15.81 -11.86
C VAL A 321 11.48 15.28 -12.69
N ILE A 322 11.28 15.77 -13.92
CA ILE A 322 10.26 15.25 -14.83
C ILE A 322 10.50 13.76 -15.11
N VAL A 323 11.74 13.38 -15.45
CA VAL A 323 12.11 11.97 -15.67
C VAL A 323 11.90 11.14 -14.41
N MET A 324 12.27 11.68 -13.25
CA MET A 324 12.07 11.03 -11.95
C MET A 324 10.58 10.79 -11.66
N ALA A 325 9.73 11.79 -11.86
CA ALA A 325 8.29 11.70 -11.63
C ALA A 325 7.61 10.68 -12.56
N VAL A 326 7.97 10.67 -13.84
CA VAL A 326 7.49 9.66 -14.80
C VAL A 326 7.97 8.26 -14.40
N THR A 327 9.20 8.13 -13.93
CA THR A 327 9.75 6.84 -13.46
C THR A 327 9.04 6.33 -12.21
N LEU A 328 8.83 7.21 -11.22
CA LEU A 328 8.08 6.93 -9.99
C LEU A 328 6.66 6.47 -10.32
N SER A 329 5.96 7.23 -11.18
CA SER A 329 4.59 6.92 -11.57
C SER A 329 4.48 5.60 -12.29
N THR A 330 5.36 5.36 -13.27
CA THR A 330 5.36 4.10 -14.03
C THR A 330 5.56 2.89 -13.12
N ALA A 331 6.51 2.94 -12.17
CA ALA A 331 6.79 1.85 -11.24
C ALA A 331 5.62 1.58 -10.28
N ALA A 332 5.09 2.64 -9.65
CA ALA A 332 3.96 2.53 -8.74
C ALA A 332 2.70 2.03 -9.46
N PHE A 333 2.40 2.59 -10.63
CA PHE A 333 1.20 2.26 -11.40
C PHE A 333 1.21 0.83 -11.92
N ASP A 334 2.34 0.33 -12.43
CA ASP A 334 2.46 -1.06 -12.88
C ASP A 334 2.31 -2.07 -11.72
N SER A 335 2.78 -1.68 -10.53
CA SER A 335 2.66 -2.46 -9.32
C SER A 335 1.21 -2.54 -8.86
N PHE A 336 0.46 -1.44 -8.94
CA PHE A 336 -0.98 -1.43 -8.65
C PHE A 336 -1.77 -2.27 -9.65
N GLN A 337 -1.47 -2.16 -10.95
CA GLN A 337 -2.13 -2.98 -11.98
C GLN A 337 -1.91 -4.47 -11.74
N THR A 338 -0.65 -4.87 -11.52
CA THR A 338 -0.28 -6.26 -11.25
C THR A 338 -0.96 -6.77 -10.00
N ALA A 339 -0.96 -5.98 -8.92
CA ALA A 339 -1.64 -6.31 -7.67
C ALA A 339 -3.16 -6.43 -7.85
N MET A 340 -3.78 -5.57 -8.65
CA MET A 340 -5.22 -5.62 -8.94
C MET A 340 -5.58 -6.88 -9.73
N VAL A 341 -4.80 -7.24 -10.77
CA VAL A 341 -4.99 -8.49 -11.52
C VAL A 341 -4.84 -9.70 -10.60
N THR A 342 -3.81 -9.70 -9.76
CA THR A 342 -3.52 -10.83 -8.86
C THR A 342 -4.57 -10.99 -7.77
N SER A 343 -4.97 -9.91 -7.11
CA SER A 343 -6.06 -9.91 -6.12
C SER A 343 -7.38 -10.32 -6.77
N ALA A 344 -7.77 -9.73 -7.91
CA ALA A 344 -9.01 -10.10 -8.58
C ALA A 344 -9.01 -11.58 -9.03
N SER A 345 -7.91 -12.09 -9.57
CA SER A 345 -7.79 -13.50 -9.98
C SER A 345 -7.92 -14.46 -8.82
N ASN A 346 -7.17 -14.23 -7.75
CA ASN A 346 -7.16 -15.15 -6.61
C ASN A 346 -8.45 -15.05 -5.78
N ASP A 347 -8.91 -13.83 -5.56
CA ASP A 347 -9.94 -13.56 -4.58
C ASP A 347 -11.34 -13.79 -5.14
N LEU A 348 -11.65 -13.20 -6.30
CA LEU A 348 -13.00 -13.26 -6.88
C LEU A 348 -13.19 -14.54 -7.69
N PHE A 349 -12.18 -14.90 -8.50
CA PHE A 349 -12.32 -15.99 -9.47
C PHE A 349 -11.59 -17.28 -9.08
N ARG A 350 -10.92 -17.32 -7.92
CA ARG A 350 -10.21 -18.49 -7.39
C ARG A 350 -9.23 -19.10 -8.41
N ASN A 351 -8.59 -18.24 -9.20
CA ASN A 351 -7.71 -18.60 -10.32
C ASN A 351 -8.36 -19.53 -11.38
N ARG A 352 -9.69 -19.62 -11.43
CA ARG A 352 -10.41 -20.44 -12.43
C ARG A 352 -10.67 -19.71 -13.74
N LEU A 353 -10.83 -18.39 -13.70
CA LEU A 353 -10.99 -17.58 -14.90
C LEU A 353 -9.64 -17.44 -15.63
N ASN A 354 -9.69 -17.39 -16.96
CA ASN A 354 -8.50 -17.09 -17.76
C ASN A 354 -8.02 -15.66 -17.41
N ILE A 355 -6.70 -15.52 -17.23
CA ILE A 355 -6.09 -14.28 -16.76
C ILE A 355 -6.35 -13.12 -17.73
N TRP A 356 -6.43 -13.39 -19.03
CA TRP A 356 -6.71 -12.37 -20.05
C TRP A 356 -8.03 -11.63 -19.84
N TRP A 357 -9.07 -12.30 -19.35
CA TRP A 357 -10.35 -11.65 -19.03
C TRP A 357 -10.24 -10.71 -17.84
N ILE A 358 -9.46 -11.09 -16.83
CA ILE A 358 -9.21 -10.26 -15.65
C ILE A 358 -8.44 -9.01 -16.05
N ARG A 359 -7.43 -9.17 -16.91
CA ARG A 359 -6.66 -8.05 -17.46
C ARG A 359 -7.51 -7.12 -18.29
N ALA A 360 -8.38 -7.65 -19.15
CA ALA A 360 -9.35 -6.84 -19.89
C ALA A 360 -10.22 -6.03 -18.91
N GLY A 361 -10.64 -6.64 -17.79
CA GLY A 361 -11.33 -5.95 -16.72
C GLY A 361 -10.52 -4.80 -16.10
N VAL A 362 -9.23 -5.01 -15.81
CA VAL A 362 -8.35 -3.96 -15.29
C VAL A 362 -8.16 -2.83 -16.32
N VAL A 363 -8.04 -3.13 -17.61
CA VAL A 363 -8.00 -2.12 -18.69
C VAL A 363 -9.30 -1.31 -18.73
N VAL A 364 -10.46 -1.95 -18.57
CA VAL A 364 -11.74 -1.24 -18.48
C VAL A 364 -11.78 -0.33 -17.25
N ILE A 365 -11.23 -0.76 -16.12
CA ILE A 365 -11.12 0.05 -14.89
C ILE A 365 -10.20 1.27 -15.09
N MET A 366 -9.22 1.23 -16.00
CA MET A 366 -8.36 2.39 -16.26
C MET A 366 -9.13 3.60 -16.80
N VAL A 367 -10.23 3.38 -17.51
CA VAL A 367 -11.05 4.48 -18.05
C VAL A 367 -11.59 5.38 -16.92
N PRO A 368 -12.34 4.88 -15.93
CA PRO A 368 -12.75 5.72 -14.80
C PRO A 368 -11.57 6.21 -13.96
N VAL A 369 -10.46 5.46 -13.86
CA VAL A 369 -9.25 5.95 -13.16
C VAL A 369 -8.74 7.25 -13.78
N VAL A 370 -8.53 7.28 -15.11
CA VAL A 370 -8.07 8.47 -15.83
C VAL A 370 -9.09 9.62 -15.70
N VAL A 371 -10.38 9.32 -15.86
CA VAL A 371 -11.46 10.32 -15.78
C VAL A 371 -11.54 11.00 -14.40
N ILE A 372 -11.30 10.24 -13.32
CA ILE A 372 -11.27 10.78 -11.96
C ILE A 372 -9.93 11.48 -11.69
N ALA A 373 -8.80 10.93 -12.14
CA ALA A 373 -7.47 11.50 -11.93
C ALA A 373 -7.36 12.95 -12.42
N ILE A 374 -7.99 13.28 -13.55
CA ILE A 374 -8.03 14.63 -14.12
C ILE A 374 -8.89 15.61 -13.30
N ARG A 375 -9.85 15.09 -12.52
CA ARG A 375 -10.77 15.89 -11.69
C ARG A 375 -10.42 15.87 -10.21
N ALA A 376 -9.43 15.08 -9.81
CA ALA A 376 -9.09 14.90 -8.41
C ALA A 376 -8.50 16.21 -7.85
N PRO A 377 -9.18 16.85 -6.88
CA PRO A 377 -8.72 18.13 -6.36
C PRO A 377 -7.56 17.97 -5.36
N SER A 378 -7.49 16.84 -4.65
CA SER A 378 -6.45 16.57 -3.66
C SER A 378 -6.05 15.10 -3.63
N ILE A 379 -4.76 14.85 -3.87
CA ILE A 379 -4.10 13.53 -3.80
C ILE A 379 -4.14 13.02 -2.36
N LEU A 380 -3.82 13.89 -1.39
CA LEU A 380 -3.76 13.53 0.04
C LEU A 380 -5.12 13.08 0.57
N GLN A 381 -6.20 13.75 0.15
CA GLN A 381 -7.55 13.40 0.57
C GLN A 381 -7.96 12.00 0.10
N ILE A 382 -7.54 11.58 -1.11
CA ILE A 382 -7.80 10.23 -1.63
C ILE A 382 -7.17 9.17 -0.73
N TYR A 383 -5.93 9.40 -0.25
CA TYR A 383 -5.28 8.49 0.68
C TYR A 383 -5.98 8.42 2.02
N LEU A 384 -6.37 9.56 2.57
CA LEU A 384 -7.03 9.64 3.88
C LEU A 384 -8.35 8.85 3.94
N ILE A 385 -9.12 8.83 2.85
CA ILE A 385 -10.35 8.01 2.76
C ILE A 385 -10.01 6.53 2.90
N SER A 386 -9.00 6.06 2.16
CA SER A 386 -8.53 4.66 2.25
C SER A 386 -7.98 4.33 3.64
N ASP A 387 -7.20 5.25 4.20
CA ASP A 387 -6.58 5.11 5.50
C ASP A 387 -7.62 4.94 6.60
N LEU A 388 -8.70 5.73 6.58
CA LEU A 388 -9.77 5.64 7.58
C LEU A 388 -10.51 4.29 7.52
N VAL A 389 -10.79 3.78 6.31
CA VAL A 389 -11.42 2.47 6.10
C VAL A 389 -10.52 1.35 6.60
N SER A 390 -9.21 1.45 6.36
CA SER A 390 -8.24 0.47 6.81
C SER A 390 -8.06 0.49 8.33
N ALA A 391 -8.04 1.67 8.96
CA ALA A 391 -7.96 1.84 10.41
C ALA A 391 -9.15 1.21 11.15
N ALA A 392 -10.35 1.25 10.55
CA ALA A 392 -11.53 0.58 11.09
C ALA A 392 -11.47 -0.95 10.97
N THR A 393 -10.91 -1.47 9.87
CA THR A 393 -11.03 -2.89 9.50
C THR A 393 -9.85 -3.76 9.98
N ILE A 394 -8.61 -3.30 9.77
CA ILE A 394 -7.41 -4.12 9.95
C ILE A 394 -7.16 -4.51 11.40
N PRO A 395 -7.31 -3.63 12.41
CA PRO A 395 -7.11 -4.02 13.81
C PRO A 395 -8.03 -5.18 14.24
N VAL A 396 -9.29 -5.17 13.79
CA VAL A 396 -10.29 -6.21 14.06
C VAL A 396 -9.91 -7.53 13.37
N LEU A 397 -9.39 -7.45 12.14
CA LEU A 397 -8.91 -8.59 11.36
C LEU A 397 -7.65 -9.22 11.97
N CYS A 398 -6.75 -8.42 12.54
CA CYS A 398 -5.51 -8.90 13.13
C CYS A 398 -5.70 -9.70 14.43
N LEU A 399 -6.85 -9.59 15.11
CA LEU A 399 -7.11 -10.37 16.34
C LEU A 399 -6.99 -11.89 16.12
N GLY A 400 -7.44 -12.42 15.00
CA GLY A 400 -7.33 -13.85 14.72
C GLY A 400 -5.95 -14.31 14.25
N LEU A 401 -4.95 -13.43 14.17
CA LEU A 401 -3.54 -13.84 14.12
C LEU A 401 -3.09 -14.44 15.46
N LEU A 402 -3.70 -14.01 16.57
CA LEU A 402 -3.44 -14.52 17.91
C LEU A 402 -4.13 -15.88 18.09
N ASP A 403 -3.37 -16.91 18.45
CA ASP A 403 -3.91 -18.28 18.61
C ASP A 403 -4.94 -18.39 19.74
N ARG A 404 -4.95 -17.44 20.68
CA ARG A 404 -5.95 -17.34 21.77
C ARG A 404 -7.35 -16.97 21.26
N PHE A 405 -7.45 -16.26 20.14
CA PHE A 405 -8.72 -15.78 19.58
C PHE A 405 -9.32 -16.80 18.60
N TYR A 406 -9.28 -18.09 18.91
CA TYR A 406 -9.81 -19.15 18.04
C TYR A 406 -11.34 -19.04 17.82
N PHE A 407 -12.08 -18.49 18.78
CA PHE A 407 -13.52 -18.25 18.69
C PHE A 407 -13.89 -17.05 17.79
N TRP A 408 -12.93 -16.22 17.37
CA TRP A 408 -13.16 -15.08 16.49
C TRP A 408 -13.43 -15.55 15.05
N ARG A 409 -14.55 -15.14 14.44
CA ARG A 409 -14.97 -15.55 13.09
C ARG A 409 -15.01 -14.35 12.14
N GLY A 410 -15.26 -14.62 10.86
CA GLY A 410 -15.36 -13.57 9.85
C GLY A 410 -16.53 -12.60 10.06
N PHE A 411 -17.58 -13.03 10.75
CA PHE A 411 -18.72 -12.17 11.08
C PHE A 411 -18.29 -10.99 11.95
N GLU A 412 -17.50 -11.23 12.99
CA GLU A 412 -16.99 -10.17 13.87
C GLU A 412 -16.06 -9.21 13.13
N VAL A 413 -15.29 -9.70 12.14
CA VAL A 413 -14.42 -8.86 11.31
C VAL A 413 -15.22 -7.91 10.43
N VAL A 414 -16.26 -8.40 9.75
CA VAL A 414 -17.09 -7.55 8.87
C VAL A 414 -17.91 -6.55 9.68
N VAL A 415 -18.57 -7.00 10.76
CA VAL A 415 -19.37 -6.11 11.62
C VAL A 415 -18.47 -5.10 12.35
N GLY A 416 -17.30 -5.52 12.81
CA GLY A 416 -16.31 -4.62 13.39
C GLY A 416 -15.85 -3.56 12.39
N GLY A 417 -15.40 -3.94 11.20
CA GLY A 417 -14.95 -2.98 10.19
C GLY A 417 -16.01 -1.94 9.80
N LEU A 418 -17.24 -2.38 9.51
CA LEU A 418 -18.35 -1.48 9.19
C LEU A 418 -18.80 -0.65 10.40
N GLY A 419 -18.80 -1.26 11.59
CA GLY A 419 -19.13 -0.59 12.85
C GLY A 419 -18.10 0.47 13.25
N GLY A 420 -16.82 0.26 12.93
CA GLY A 420 -15.76 1.25 13.12
C GLY A 420 -16.03 2.51 12.30
N LEU A 421 -16.35 2.36 11.00
CA LEU A 421 -16.77 3.47 10.15
C LEU A 421 -18.03 4.16 10.68
N PHE A 422 -19.04 3.39 11.09
CA PHE A 422 -20.24 3.95 11.71
C PHE A 422 -19.93 4.73 13.00
N THR A 423 -18.94 4.30 13.78
CA THR A 423 -18.51 5.00 14.99
C THR A 423 -17.84 6.34 14.67
N VAL A 424 -17.12 6.45 13.55
CA VAL A 424 -16.61 7.75 13.08
C VAL A 424 -17.75 8.70 12.76
N PHE A 425 -18.80 8.23 12.09
CA PHE A 425 -20.00 9.04 11.83
C PHE A 425 -20.67 9.49 13.14
N LEU A 426 -20.83 8.58 14.11
CA LEU A 426 -21.39 8.92 15.42
C LEU A 426 -20.52 9.93 16.17
N PHE A 427 -19.20 9.78 16.12
CA PHE A 427 -18.26 10.74 16.68
C PHE A 427 -18.44 12.13 16.04
N GLY A 428 -18.45 12.20 14.70
CA GLY A 428 -18.64 13.46 13.99
C GLY A 428 -20.00 14.11 14.27
N LEU A 429 -21.07 13.32 14.36
CA LEU A 429 -22.41 13.79 14.73
C LEU A 429 -22.40 14.45 16.12
N VAL A 430 -21.75 13.84 17.10
CA VAL A 430 -21.68 14.37 18.47
C VAL A 430 -20.72 15.57 18.55
N TYR A 431 -19.57 15.49 17.87
CA TYR A 431 -18.52 16.52 17.94
C TYR A 431 -18.95 17.83 17.26
N TYR A 432 -19.57 17.74 16.08
CA TYR A 432 -20.03 18.90 15.32
C TYR A 432 -21.48 19.29 15.58
N GLY A 433 -22.26 18.42 16.23
CA GLY A 433 -23.71 18.61 16.41
C GLY A 433 -24.51 18.54 15.11
N ASP A 434 -23.91 18.03 14.02
CA ASP A 434 -24.47 18.06 12.67
C ASP A 434 -24.19 16.73 11.94
N ALA A 435 -25.25 16.09 11.45
CA ALA A 435 -25.17 14.82 10.74
C ALA A 435 -24.45 14.93 9.39
N GLN A 436 -24.60 16.06 8.69
CA GLN A 436 -23.92 16.29 7.43
C GLN A 436 -22.42 16.41 7.65
N LYS A 437 -21.98 17.20 8.63
CA LYS A 437 -20.55 17.30 8.99
C LYS A 437 -19.98 15.97 9.48
N GLY A 438 -20.79 15.17 10.19
CA GLY A 438 -20.41 13.80 10.56
C GLY A 438 -20.22 12.88 9.35
N ALA A 439 -21.03 13.02 8.29
CA ALA A 439 -20.85 12.28 7.04
C ALA A 439 -19.65 12.79 6.22
N GLU A 440 -19.43 14.10 6.18
CA GLU A 440 -18.26 14.72 5.54
C GLU A 440 -16.95 14.27 6.20
N LEU A 441 -16.97 14.00 7.51
CA LEU A 441 -15.83 13.46 8.26
C LEU A 441 -15.46 12.04 7.82
N LEU A 442 -16.40 11.20 7.38
CA LEU A 442 -16.09 9.87 6.84
C LEU A 442 -15.27 9.94 5.56
N LEU A 443 -15.46 11.00 4.79
CA LEU A 443 -14.74 11.26 3.56
C LEU A 443 -13.54 12.20 3.77
N LEU A 444 -13.31 12.61 5.02
CA LEU A 444 -12.32 13.61 5.41
C LEU A 444 -12.31 14.79 4.42
N GLN A 445 -13.51 15.32 4.09
CA GLN A 445 -13.66 16.36 3.05
C GLN A 445 -12.87 17.63 3.35
N GLN A 446 -12.71 17.93 4.63
CA GLN A 446 -11.96 19.09 5.10
C GLN A 446 -10.45 18.79 5.25
N GLY A 447 -10.01 17.58 4.86
CA GLY A 447 -8.62 17.14 4.92
C GLY A 447 -8.10 16.93 6.35
N LEU A 448 -6.78 17.00 6.49
CA LEU A 448 -6.07 16.94 7.77
C LEU A 448 -6.01 18.31 8.49
N PHE A 449 -6.40 19.39 7.82
CA PHE A 449 -5.94 20.76 8.12
C PHE A 449 -7.04 21.68 8.63
N THR A 450 -7.96 21.16 9.44
CA THR A 450 -9.13 21.89 9.95
C THR A 450 -8.83 22.75 11.19
N GLY A 451 -7.65 22.59 11.79
CA GLY A 451 -7.30 23.24 13.06
C GLY A 451 -8.10 22.75 14.26
N ASP A 452 -8.88 21.67 14.11
CA ASP A 452 -9.71 21.07 15.15
C ASP A 452 -9.27 19.63 15.48
N TRP A 453 -10.02 18.97 16.37
CA TRP A 453 -9.75 17.59 16.78
C TRP A 453 -10.59 16.56 16.00
N GLY A 454 -11.30 16.99 14.95
CA GLY A 454 -12.22 16.14 14.22
C GLY A 454 -11.50 14.99 13.51
N CYS A 455 -10.48 15.28 12.71
CA CYS A 455 -9.71 14.26 12.01
C CYS A 455 -8.99 13.30 12.98
N PHE A 456 -8.36 13.85 14.03
CA PHE A 456 -7.74 13.02 15.08
C PHE A 456 -8.76 12.08 15.72
N GLY A 457 -9.92 12.62 16.11
CA GLY A 457 -11.01 11.86 16.71
C GLY A 457 -11.55 10.77 15.78
N ALA A 458 -11.61 11.01 14.46
CA ALA A 458 -11.99 9.99 13.48
C ALA A 458 -11.02 8.79 13.49
N PHE A 459 -9.71 9.04 13.46
CA PHE A 459 -8.69 7.98 13.48
C PHE A 459 -8.60 7.25 14.82
N VAL A 460 -9.08 7.84 15.92
CA VAL A 460 -9.25 7.17 17.21
C VAL A 460 -10.55 6.36 17.26
N ALA A 461 -11.65 6.96 16.78
CA ALA A 461 -12.99 6.36 16.79
C ALA A 461 -13.09 5.14 15.88
N ALA A 462 -12.41 5.13 14.73
CA ALA A 462 -12.42 4.02 13.77
C ALA A 462 -11.96 2.68 14.39
N PRO A 463 -10.73 2.54 14.92
CA PRO A 463 -10.26 1.28 15.51
C PRO A 463 -11.00 0.92 16.80
N ILE A 464 -11.29 1.91 17.67
CA ILE A 464 -12.01 1.67 18.93
C ILE A 464 -13.42 1.18 18.64
N GLY A 465 -14.14 1.86 17.76
CA GLY A 465 -15.45 1.45 17.27
C GLY A 465 -15.38 0.06 16.65
N GLY A 466 -14.36 -0.21 15.83
CA GLY A 466 -14.16 -1.51 15.21
C GLY A 466 -14.09 -2.65 16.23
N PHE A 467 -13.34 -2.45 17.31
CA PHE A 467 -13.30 -3.43 18.41
C PHE A 467 -14.64 -3.52 19.15
N LEU A 468 -15.28 -2.40 19.51
CA LEU A 468 -16.55 -2.40 20.24
C LEU A 468 -17.65 -3.14 19.48
N TRP A 469 -17.82 -2.84 18.20
CA TRP A 469 -18.79 -3.52 17.34
C TRP A 469 -18.40 -4.97 17.08
N GLY A 470 -17.12 -5.29 16.91
CA GLY A 470 -16.63 -6.67 16.77
C GLY A 470 -16.92 -7.53 18.01
N PHE A 471 -16.63 -7.02 19.21
CA PHE A 471 -16.94 -7.72 20.47
C PHE A 471 -18.45 -7.75 20.76
N GLY A 472 -19.19 -6.71 20.36
CA GLY A 472 -20.65 -6.73 20.40
C GLY A 472 -21.24 -7.82 19.50
N ALA A 473 -20.71 -7.97 18.29
CA ALA A 473 -21.09 -9.02 17.35
C ALA A 473 -20.74 -10.42 17.88
N LEU A 474 -19.59 -10.57 18.53
CA LEU A 474 -19.21 -11.79 19.23
C LEU A 474 -20.26 -12.14 20.31
N GLY A 475 -20.60 -11.17 21.17
CA GLY A 475 -21.58 -11.34 22.23
C GLY A 475 -22.96 -11.74 21.68
N LEU A 476 -23.39 -11.08 20.61
CA LEU A 476 -24.64 -11.40 19.91
C LEU A 476 -24.64 -12.84 19.38
N ARG A 477 -23.57 -13.24 18.66
CA ARG A 477 -23.46 -14.59 18.10
C ARG A 477 -23.45 -15.65 19.19
N LEU A 478 -22.62 -15.48 20.23
CA LEU A 478 -22.53 -16.43 21.33
C LEU A 478 -23.86 -16.49 22.11
N GLY A 479 -24.54 -15.37 22.30
CA GLY A 479 -25.87 -15.31 22.92
C GLY A 479 -26.93 -16.08 22.12
N ILE A 480 -26.97 -15.92 20.79
CA ILE A 480 -27.86 -16.68 19.90
C ILE A 480 -27.53 -18.17 19.97
N GLN A 481 -26.26 -18.54 19.90
CA GLN A 481 -25.81 -19.94 19.98
C GLN A 481 -26.18 -20.57 21.32
N TYR A 482 -25.96 -19.86 22.43
CA TYR A 482 -26.31 -20.31 23.77
C TYR A 482 -27.82 -20.52 23.93
N PHE A 483 -28.63 -19.57 23.48
CA PHE A 483 -30.08 -19.68 23.59
C PHE A 483 -30.66 -20.76 22.67
N SER A 484 -30.09 -20.92 21.47
CA SER A 484 -30.44 -22.02 20.56
C SER A 484 -30.06 -23.38 21.16
N ALA A 485 -28.88 -23.50 21.78
CA ALA A 485 -28.44 -24.72 22.45
C ALA A 485 -29.37 -25.08 23.62
N LYS A 486 -29.70 -24.09 24.45
CA LYS A 486 -30.65 -24.24 25.57
C LYS A 486 -32.05 -24.66 25.10
N ARG A 487 -32.55 -24.08 24.01
CA ARG A 487 -33.85 -24.46 23.41
C ARG A 487 -33.87 -25.87 22.84
N ARG A 488 -32.75 -26.33 22.27
CA ARG A 488 -32.62 -27.66 21.65
C ARG A 488 -32.16 -28.74 22.63
N GLY A 489 -31.86 -28.38 23.89
CA GLY A 489 -31.34 -29.32 24.89
C GLY A 489 -29.94 -29.85 24.58
N VAL A 490 -29.17 -29.16 23.73
CA VAL A 490 -27.81 -29.56 23.34
C VAL A 490 -26.75 -28.77 24.12
N ARG A 491 -25.54 -29.33 24.26
CA ARG A 491 -24.41 -28.64 24.88
C ARG A 491 -24.02 -27.40 24.05
N PHE A 492 -23.69 -26.32 24.75
CA PHE A 492 -23.09 -25.13 24.12
C PHE A 492 -21.61 -25.39 23.80
N ASP A 493 -21.27 -25.25 22.52
CA ASP A 493 -19.96 -25.54 21.93
C ASP A 493 -19.30 -24.29 21.30
N GLY A 494 -19.93 -23.12 21.42
CA GLY A 494 -19.51 -21.89 20.74
C GLY A 494 -18.12 -21.35 21.14
N LEU A 495 -17.55 -21.85 22.24
CA LEU A 495 -16.21 -21.54 22.74
C LEU A 495 -15.30 -22.77 22.79
N ASP A 496 -15.73 -23.91 22.26
CA ASP A 496 -14.86 -25.09 22.19
C ASP A 496 -13.78 -24.85 21.13
N LYS A 497 -12.56 -25.33 21.40
CA LYS A 497 -11.48 -25.26 20.42
C LYS A 497 -11.84 -26.12 19.20
N PRO A 498 -11.65 -25.62 17.97
CA PRO A 498 -11.86 -26.42 16.78
C PRO A 498 -10.96 -27.66 16.81
N VAL A 499 -11.56 -28.84 16.59
CA VAL A 499 -10.82 -30.10 16.52
C VAL A 499 -9.99 -30.10 15.24
N LEU A 500 -8.67 -30.22 15.36
CA LEU A 500 -7.79 -30.43 14.22
C LEU A 500 -8.09 -31.82 13.64
N VAL A 501 -8.80 -31.87 12.51
CA VAL A 501 -8.97 -33.13 11.77
C VAL A 501 -7.59 -33.56 11.27
N GLY A 502 -7.11 -34.69 11.80
CA GLY A 502 -5.72 -35.13 11.76
C GLY A 502 -5.11 -35.31 10.37
N GLY A 503 -3.81 -35.05 10.32
CA GLY A 503 -2.92 -35.31 9.18
C GLY A 503 -1.76 -34.33 9.16
N GLN A 504 -0.74 -34.58 10.01
CA GLN A 504 0.64 -34.01 10.05
C GLN A 504 1.14 -33.52 11.43
N GLU A 505 0.74 -34.16 12.54
CA GLU A 505 1.46 -33.99 13.82
C GLU A 505 2.55 -35.05 14.06
N GLN A 506 2.81 -35.96 13.10
CA GLN A 506 3.75 -37.07 13.29
C GLN A 506 5.21 -36.81 12.88
N LEU A 507 5.66 -35.56 12.68
CA LEU A 507 7.07 -35.26 12.35
C LEU A 507 7.74 -34.22 13.25
N VAL A 508 7.11 -33.83 14.36
CA VAL A 508 7.75 -32.95 15.35
C VAL A 508 7.51 -33.49 16.75
N GLY A 509 8.15 -34.62 17.04
CA GLY A 509 8.17 -35.23 18.37
C GLY A 509 9.39 -36.13 18.51
N GLU A 510 10.29 -35.72 19.40
CA GLU A 510 11.32 -36.54 20.07
C GLU A 510 12.46 -37.14 19.24
N ASN A 511 13.55 -36.36 19.13
CA ASN A 511 14.89 -36.91 19.16
C ASN A 511 15.17 -37.45 20.57
N GLU A 512 14.89 -38.73 20.80
CA GLU A 512 15.56 -39.50 21.85
C GLU A 512 16.26 -40.71 21.22
N HIS A 513 17.52 -40.89 21.63
CA HIS A 513 18.42 -41.95 21.22
C HIS A 513 17.85 -43.34 21.49
N VAL A 514 17.81 -44.20 20.46
CA VAL A 514 18.13 -45.64 20.59
C VAL A 514 18.84 -46.12 19.32
N ASP A 515 19.94 -46.81 19.55
CA ASP A 515 20.86 -47.42 18.60
C ASP A 515 20.33 -48.77 18.05
N SER A 516 20.98 -49.23 16.97
CA SER A 516 21.03 -50.59 16.41
C SER A 516 20.02 -51.05 15.34
N GLY A 517 20.57 -51.46 14.18
CA GLY A 517 20.28 -52.79 13.61
C GLY A 517 19.45 -52.88 12.33
N VAL A 518 20.14 -52.92 11.17
CA VAL A 518 19.92 -53.76 9.98
C VAL A 518 18.51 -54.27 9.64
N LEU A 519 18.03 -54.00 8.42
CA LEU A 519 17.41 -54.90 7.41
C LEU A 519 16.68 -54.02 6.36
N ARG A 520 17.20 -53.87 5.15
CA ARG A 520 17.01 -54.68 3.92
C ARG A 520 15.99 -54.05 2.95
N ASP A 521 16.43 -54.01 1.70
CA ASP A 521 15.74 -53.56 0.50
C ASP A 521 14.35 -54.19 0.33
N GLU A 522 13.40 -53.39 -0.14
CA GLU A 522 12.40 -53.86 -1.08
C GLU A 522 12.01 -52.75 -2.06
N VAL A 523 12.31 -53.01 -3.33
CA VAL A 523 11.96 -52.23 -4.51
C VAL A 523 10.49 -52.47 -4.81
N VAL A 524 9.69 -51.41 -4.85
CA VAL A 524 8.44 -51.41 -5.64
C VAL A 524 8.41 -50.12 -6.45
N ALA A 525 8.59 -50.30 -7.76
CA ALA A 525 8.30 -49.31 -8.77
C ALA A 525 6.78 -49.18 -8.91
N ASP A 526 6.27 -47.96 -8.96
CA ASP A 526 4.98 -47.69 -9.61
C ASP A 526 5.09 -46.40 -10.42
N ASP A 527 4.95 -46.58 -11.74
CA ASP A 527 4.82 -45.56 -12.76
C ASP A 527 3.40 -44.98 -12.68
N SER A 528 3.26 -43.70 -12.33
CA SER A 528 2.10 -42.94 -12.82
C SER A 528 2.42 -41.45 -12.93
N SER A 529 2.38 -41.01 -14.18
CA SER A 529 2.30 -39.61 -14.58
C SER A 529 0.99 -39.01 -14.04
N ASP A 530 1.09 -38.13 -13.04
CA ASP A 530 -0.01 -37.23 -12.71
C ASP A 530 0.49 -35.80 -12.52
N ALA A 531 -0.13 -34.90 -13.30
CA ALA A 531 0.03 -33.46 -13.21
C ALA A 531 -0.26 -32.97 -11.78
N PRO A 532 0.38 -31.90 -11.29
CA PRO A 532 0.09 -31.38 -9.95
C PRO A 532 -1.31 -30.75 -9.93
N GLY A 533 -2.29 -31.58 -9.62
CA GLY A 533 -3.70 -31.24 -9.47
C GLY A 533 -3.95 -30.49 -8.17
N ILE A 534 -4.59 -29.33 -8.30
CA ILE A 534 -5.10 -28.45 -7.26
C ILE A 534 -5.84 -29.26 -6.18
N ALA A 535 -5.23 -29.38 -4.99
CA ALA A 535 -5.88 -29.96 -3.83
C ALA A 535 -7.11 -29.13 -3.45
N LYS A 536 -8.30 -29.72 -3.60
CA LYS A 536 -9.55 -29.22 -2.99
C LYS A 536 -9.41 -29.29 -1.47
N THR A 537 -8.85 -28.26 -0.85
CA THR A 537 -8.95 -28.07 0.60
C THR A 537 -10.31 -27.46 0.91
N LYS A 538 -11.23 -28.29 1.43
CA LYS A 538 -12.35 -27.77 2.25
C LYS A 538 -11.71 -27.04 3.44
N GLY A 539 -12.23 -25.86 3.77
CA GLY A 539 -11.66 -24.99 4.81
C GLY A 539 -11.43 -25.77 6.10
N LYS A 540 -10.23 -25.61 6.69
CA LYS A 540 -9.81 -26.29 7.93
C LYS A 540 -10.54 -25.82 9.20
N PHE A 541 -11.63 -25.08 9.07
CA PHE A 541 -12.44 -24.60 10.18
C PHE A 541 -13.90 -24.46 9.73
N PHE A 542 -14.59 -25.60 9.58
CA PHE A 542 -16.04 -25.64 9.47
C PHE A 542 -16.59 -26.78 10.29
#